data_AF-A0A949YGS7-F1
#
_entry.id   AF-A0A949YGS7-F1
#
_cell.length_a   1.000
_cell.length_b   1.000
_cell.length_c   1.000
_cell.angle_alpha   90.00
_cell.angle_beta   90.00
_cell.angle_gamma   90.00
#
_symmetry.space_group_name_H-M   'P 1'
#
loop_
_entity.id
_entity.type
_entity.pdbx_description
1 polymer ?
#
loop_
_entity_poly.entity_id
_entity_poly.type
_entity_poly.pdbx_seq_one_letter_code
_entity_poly.pdbx_strand_id
1 'polypeptide(L)'
;MHPEPGRRRTLIGGIWLIGIGVLFATRFWWPGIMFLIAITAFIEGWLKDQPWYGIQFGFWSAFIGVWALARYSLAFLLIGLGVSTIIGALVKPSPFSKPKPFVDSSLE
;
A
#
# COMPACT_ATOMS: atom_id res chain seq x y z
N MET A 1 -21.08 -5.42 -5.93
CA MET A 1 -21.06 -5.48 -7.41
C MET A 1 -19.63 -5.79 -7.83
N HIS A 2 -19.32 -7.04 -8.19
CA HIS A 2 -17.96 -7.37 -8.64
C HIS A 2 -17.71 -6.73 -10.01
N PRO A 3 -16.67 -5.90 -10.17
CA PRO A 3 -16.34 -5.32 -11.46
C PRO A 3 -15.94 -6.43 -12.44
N GLU A 4 -16.52 -6.40 -13.64
CA GLU A 4 -16.10 -7.24 -14.78
C GLU A 4 -14.56 -7.23 -14.92
N PRO A 5 -13.91 -8.40 -15.07
CA PRO A 5 -12.44 -8.51 -15.11
C PRO A 5 -11.79 -7.72 -16.26
N GLY A 6 -12.57 -7.38 -17.31
CA GLY A 6 -12.17 -6.47 -18.39
C GLY A 6 -12.04 -5.02 -17.92
N ARG A 7 -13.03 -4.51 -17.17
CA ARG A 7 -13.07 -3.11 -16.69
C ARG A 7 -11.87 -2.77 -15.80
N ARG A 8 -11.47 -3.73 -14.96
CA ARG A 8 -10.29 -3.60 -14.07
C ARG A 8 -8.99 -3.45 -14.86
N ARG A 9 -8.79 -4.26 -15.89
CA ARG A 9 -7.58 -4.19 -16.74
C ARG A 9 -7.52 -2.87 -17.51
N THR A 10 -8.64 -2.39 -18.02
CA THR A 10 -8.71 -1.09 -18.70
C THR A 10 -8.39 0.07 -17.76
N LEU A 11 -8.91 0.05 -16.52
CA LEU A 11 -8.61 1.07 -15.50
C LEU A 11 -7.12 1.09 -15.15
N ILE A 12 -6.53 -0.08 -14.83
CA ILE A 12 -5.10 -0.18 -14.50
C ILE A 12 -4.23 0.26 -15.69
N GLY A 13 -4.57 -0.17 -16.91
CA GLY A 13 -3.87 0.24 -18.12
C GLY A 13 -3.94 1.75 -18.36
N GLY A 14 -5.10 2.37 -18.14
CA GLY A 14 -5.29 3.81 -18.23
C GLY A 14 -4.45 4.59 -17.21
N ILE A 15 -4.41 4.12 -15.96
CA ILE A 15 -3.58 4.71 -14.89
C ILE A 15 -2.10 4.66 -15.28
N TRP A 16 -1.63 3.52 -15.81
CA TRP A 16 -0.25 3.38 -16.27
C TRP A 16 0.09 4.29 -17.44
N LEU A 17 -0.79 4.41 -18.43
CA LEU A 17 -0.60 5.31 -19.58
C LEU A 17 -0.50 6.78 -19.14
N ILE A 18 -1.42 7.22 -18.28
CA ILE A 18 -1.41 8.59 -17.73
C ILE A 18 -0.14 8.80 -16.90
N GLY A 19 0.18 7.86 -16.02
CA GLY A 19 1.34 7.94 -15.14
C GLY A 19 2.66 8.02 -15.89
N ILE A 20 2.85 7.16 -16.90
CA ILE A 20 4.04 7.19 -17.77
C ILE A 20 4.08 8.51 -18.55
N GLY A 21 2.94 9.02 -19.05
CA GLY A 21 2.89 10.31 -19.72
C GLY A 21 3.35 11.47 -18.83
N VAL A 22 2.89 11.50 -17.58
CA VAL A 22 3.32 12.50 -16.58
C VAL A 22 4.80 12.36 -16.24
N LEU A 23 5.31 11.13 -16.12
CA LEU A 23 6.73 10.81 -15.90
C LEU A 23 7.62 11.34 -17.03
N PHE A 24 7.20 11.13 -18.29
CA PHE A 24 7.91 11.65 -19.46
C PHE A 24 7.93 13.17 -19.50
N ALA A 25 6.81 13.82 -19.16
CA ALA A 25 6.69 15.28 -19.18
C ALA A 25 7.54 15.95 -18.09
N THR A 26 7.54 15.38 -16.88
CA THR A 26 8.26 15.95 -15.73
C THR A 26 9.75 15.61 -15.72
N ARG A 27 10.20 14.59 -16.49
CA ARG A 27 11.56 14.00 -16.41
C ARG A 27 11.95 13.51 -15.01
N PHE A 28 11.03 13.51 -14.05
CA PHE A 28 11.21 13.06 -12.68
C PHE A 28 10.90 11.56 -12.57
N TRP A 29 11.72 10.76 -13.24
CA TRP A 29 11.55 9.31 -13.31
C TRP A 29 11.58 8.64 -11.93
N TRP A 30 12.49 9.08 -11.07
CA TRP A 30 12.90 8.31 -9.89
C TRP A 30 12.10 8.56 -8.60
N PRO A 31 11.28 9.61 -8.48
CA PRO A 31 10.20 9.66 -7.50
C PRO A 31 8.83 9.33 -8.10
N GLY A 32 8.59 9.72 -9.36
CA GLY A 32 7.27 9.62 -9.97
C GLY A 32 6.78 8.19 -10.16
N ILE A 33 7.68 7.24 -10.46
CA ILE A 33 7.30 5.84 -10.69
C ILE A 33 6.81 5.17 -9.40
N MET A 34 7.38 5.56 -8.25
CA MET A 34 6.95 5.07 -6.94
C MET A 34 5.54 5.54 -6.60
N PHE A 35 5.21 6.79 -6.91
CA PHE A 35 3.84 7.31 -6.77
C PHE A 35 2.86 6.61 -7.72
N LEU A 36 3.27 6.35 -8.96
CA LEU A 36 2.43 5.62 -9.91
C LEU A 36 2.10 4.20 -9.41
N ILE A 37 3.11 3.50 -8.89
CA ILE A 37 2.94 2.17 -8.29
C ILE A 37 2.05 2.25 -7.04
N ALA A 38 2.22 3.27 -6.19
CA ALA A 38 1.40 3.49 -5.00
C ALA A 38 -0.09 3.61 -5.33
N ILE A 39 -0.43 4.48 -6.28
CA ILE A 39 -1.80 4.72 -6.71
C ILE A 39 -2.39 3.47 -7.36
N THR A 40 -1.59 2.77 -8.17
CA THR A 40 -2.02 1.53 -8.82
C THR A 40 -2.32 0.44 -7.78
N ALA A 41 -1.44 0.22 -6.81
CA ALA A 41 -1.62 -0.78 -5.75
C ALA A 41 -2.83 -0.46 -4.84
N PHE A 42 -3.06 0.83 -4.55
CA PHE A 42 -4.22 1.26 -3.77
C PHE A 42 -5.53 0.96 -4.49
N ILE A 43 -5.63 1.34 -5.76
CA ILE A 43 -6.81 1.07 -6.61
C ILE A 43 -7.00 -0.43 -6.81
N GLU A 44 -5.91 -1.18 -6.97
CA GLU A 44 -5.95 -2.62 -7.14
C GLU A 44 -6.47 -3.35 -5.88
N GLY A 45 -6.05 -2.92 -4.69
CA GLY A 45 -6.54 -3.46 -3.43
C GLY A 45 -7.99 -3.07 -3.11
N TRP A 46 -8.39 -1.86 -3.47
CA TRP A 46 -9.80 -1.43 -3.39
C TRP A 46 -10.71 -2.29 -4.28
N LEU A 47 -10.25 -2.64 -5.48
CA LEU A 47 -11.02 -3.46 -6.43
C LEU A 47 -11.06 -4.95 -6.08
N LYS A 48 -10.18 -5.44 -5.19
CA LYS A 48 -10.04 -6.86 -4.81
C LYS A 48 -10.73 -7.23 -3.50
N ASP A 49 -11.47 -6.31 -2.87
CA ASP A 49 -12.04 -6.48 -1.52
C ASP A 49 -10.99 -6.86 -0.45
N GLN A 50 -9.71 -6.55 -0.70
CA GLN A 50 -8.60 -6.69 0.25
C GLN A 50 -8.00 -5.31 0.54
N PRO A 51 -8.78 -4.40 1.16
CA PRO A 51 -8.39 -3.01 1.36
C PRO A 51 -7.13 -2.89 2.20
N TRP A 52 -6.92 -3.81 3.15
CA TRP A 52 -5.76 -3.80 4.06
C TRP A 52 -4.43 -3.91 3.32
N TYR A 53 -4.31 -4.87 2.38
CA TYR A 53 -3.10 -5.02 1.58
C TYR A 53 -2.90 -3.83 0.63
N GLY A 54 -3.97 -3.36 -0.02
CA GLY A 54 -3.91 -2.19 -0.91
C GLY A 54 -3.45 -0.91 -0.21
N ILE A 55 -3.98 -0.65 0.99
CA ILE A 55 -3.61 0.50 1.81
C ILE A 55 -2.15 0.40 2.26
N GLN A 56 -1.72 -0.78 2.72
CA GLN A 56 -0.35 -0.97 3.18
C GLN A 56 0.66 -0.80 2.05
N PHE A 57 0.42 -1.39 0.87
CA PHE A 57 1.28 -1.19 -0.30
C PHE A 57 1.24 0.26 -0.81
N GLY A 58 0.06 0.87 -0.90
CA GLY A 58 -0.09 2.27 -1.30
C GLY A 58 0.66 3.23 -0.37
N PHE A 59 0.56 3.01 0.95
CA PHE A 59 1.28 3.81 1.94
C PHE A 59 2.80 3.68 1.79
N TRP A 60 3.33 2.46 1.70
CA TRP A 60 4.78 2.24 1.55
C TRP A 60 5.32 2.83 0.25
N SER A 61 4.62 2.65 -0.87
CA SER A 61 5.04 3.21 -2.15
C SER A 61 4.96 4.74 -2.18
N ALA A 62 3.94 5.35 -1.55
CA ALA A 62 3.87 6.80 -1.40
C ALA A 62 4.97 7.34 -0.49
N PHE A 63 5.23 6.67 0.63
CA PHE A 63 6.30 7.01 1.56
C PHE A 63 7.68 6.98 0.88
N ILE A 64 7.97 5.96 0.10
CA ILE A 64 9.21 5.85 -0.69
C ILE A 64 9.29 6.96 -1.75
N GLY A 65 8.17 7.31 -2.39
CA GLY A 65 8.10 8.45 -3.32
C GLY A 65 8.44 9.78 -2.66
N VAL A 66 7.91 10.04 -1.47
CA VAL A 66 8.24 11.24 -0.67
C VAL A 66 9.71 11.22 -0.23
N TRP A 67 10.23 10.05 0.16
CA TRP A 67 11.63 9.91 0.56
C TRP A 67 12.60 10.15 -0.61
N ALA A 68 12.24 9.72 -1.83
CA ALA A 68 13.00 10.03 -3.04
C ALA A 68 12.99 11.54 -3.36
N LEU A 69 11.86 12.23 -3.15
CA LEU A 69 11.79 13.70 -3.28
C LEU A 69 12.67 14.42 -2.24
N ALA A 70 12.82 13.85 -1.05
CA ALA A 70 13.71 14.34 0.00
C ALA A 70 15.21 14.03 -0.25
N ARG A 71 15.59 13.67 -1.49
CA ARG A 71 16.96 13.29 -1.90
C ARG A 71 17.56 12.17 -1.06
N TYR A 72 16.76 11.17 -0.69
CA TYR A 72 17.21 10.05 0.15
C TYR A 72 17.75 10.49 1.52
N SER A 73 17.25 11.59 2.06
CA SER A 73 17.65 12.05 3.39
C SER A 73 17.43 10.95 4.43
N LEU A 74 18.51 10.58 5.11
CA LEU A 74 18.52 9.60 6.21
C LEU A 74 17.56 10.00 7.33
N ALA A 75 17.40 11.31 7.56
CA ALA A 75 16.46 11.85 8.53
C ALA A 75 15.00 11.50 8.17
N PHE A 76 14.62 11.61 6.90
CA PHE A 76 13.27 11.23 6.46
C PHE A 76 13.01 9.72 6.61
N LEU A 77 14.01 8.89 6.34
CA LEU A 77 13.92 7.45 6.56
C LEU A 77 13.70 7.14 8.05
N LEU A 78 14.50 7.75 8.93
CA LEU A 78 14.38 7.57 10.38
C LEU A 78 13.03 8.04 10.92
N ILE A 79 12.54 9.21 10.46
CA ILE A 79 11.23 9.74 10.84
C ILE A 79 10.13 8.77 10.40
N GLY A 80 10.13 8.33 9.15
CA GLY A 80 9.11 7.41 8.66
C GLY A 80 9.16 6.03 9.29
N LEU A 81 10.37 5.52 9.56
CA LEU A 81 10.55 4.28 10.30
C LEU A 81 9.96 4.42 11.71
N GLY A 82 10.25 5.52 12.41
CA GLY A 82 9.67 5.82 13.73
C GLY A 82 8.15 5.95 13.70
N VAL A 83 7.59 6.60 12.68
CA VAL A 83 6.13 6.66 12.51
C VAL A 83 5.55 5.26 12.24
N SER A 84 6.21 4.44 11.42
CA SER A 84 5.76 3.09 11.11
C SER A 84 5.75 2.17 12.34
N THR A 85 6.72 2.31 13.25
CA THR A 85 6.78 1.50 14.47
C THR A 85 5.70 1.91 15.46
N ILE A 86 5.40 3.21 15.56
CA ILE A 86 4.30 3.74 16.39
C ILE A 86 2.95 3.27 15.85
N ILE A 87 2.69 3.43 14.54
CA ILE A 87 1.45 2.95 13.91
C ILE A 87 1.34 1.43 14.04
N GLY A 88 2.43 0.70 13.82
CA GLY A 88 2.47 -0.75 14.00
C GLY A 88 2.16 -1.18 15.44
N ALA A 89 2.60 -0.42 16.44
CA ALA A 89 2.28 -0.68 17.84
C ALA A 89 0.82 -0.35 18.19
N LEU A 90 0.27 0.72 17.61
CA LEU A 90 -1.10 1.18 17.88
C LEU A 90 -2.18 0.40 17.13
N VAL A 91 -1.89 -0.06 15.91
CA VAL A 91 -2.88 -0.59 14.98
C VAL A 91 -2.82 -2.12 14.86
N LYS A 92 -1.69 -2.76 15.19
CA LYS A 92 -1.58 -4.21 15.08
C LYS A 92 -2.36 -4.87 16.22
N PRO A 93 -3.48 -5.59 15.96
CA PRO A 93 -4.00 -6.53 16.94
C PRO A 93 -2.91 -7.58 17.16
N SER A 94 -2.57 -7.81 18.43
CA SER A 94 -1.49 -8.69 18.84
C SER A 94 -1.47 -9.99 18.04
N PRO A 95 -0.34 -10.37 17.39
CA PRO A 95 -0.20 -11.69 16.75
C PRO A 95 -0.26 -12.84 17.76
N PHE A 96 -0.29 -12.54 19.07
CA PHE A 96 -0.45 -13.51 20.15
C PHE A 96 -1.91 -13.69 20.61
N SER A 97 -2.87 -12.99 20.01
CA SER A 97 -4.29 -13.33 20.15
C SER A 97 -4.62 -14.56 19.28
N LYS A 98 -3.98 -15.70 19.57
CA LYS A 98 -4.52 -17.00 19.15
C LYS A 98 -5.94 -17.11 19.72
N PRO A 99 -6.93 -17.62 18.97
CA PRO A 99 -8.20 -18.02 19.57
C PRO A 99 -7.86 -18.96 20.74
N LYS A 100 -8.35 -18.67 21.94
CA LYS A 100 -8.24 -19.62 23.07
C LYS A 100 -8.77 -20.97 22.55
N PRO A 101 -8.07 -22.09 22.78
CA PRO A 101 -8.58 -23.40 22.41
C PRO A 101 -9.97 -23.55 23.01
N PHE A 102 -10.98 -23.74 22.16
CA PHE A 102 -12.31 -24.12 22.61
C PHE A 102 -12.20 -25.56 23.09
N VAL A 103 -11.99 -25.73 24.40
CA VAL A 103 -12.08 -27.05 25.04
C VAL A 103 -13.56 -27.36 25.14
N ASP A 104 -14.02 -28.32 24.33
CA ASP A 104 -15.40 -28.74 24.34
C ASP A 104 -15.65 -29.60 25.58
N SER A 105 -16.22 -28.98 26.61
CA SER A 105 -16.54 -29.63 27.89
C SER A 105 -17.85 -30.45 27.82
N SER A 106 -18.49 -30.60 26.66
CA SER A 106 -19.71 -31.41 26.52
C SER A 106 -19.45 -32.90 26.30
N LEU A 107 -18.20 -33.35 26.41
CA LEU A 107 -17.79 -34.75 26.25
C LEU A 107 -17.37 -35.41 27.58
N GLU A 108 -17.63 -34.76 28.72
CA GLU A 108 -17.55 -35.35 30.07
C GLU A 108 -18.95 -35.66 30.63
#